data_AF-A0A0D2MNF9-F1
#
_entry.id   AF-A0A0D2MNF9-F1
#
_cell.length_a   1.000
_cell.length_b   1.000
_cell.length_c   1.000
_cell.angle_alpha   90.00
_cell.angle_beta   90.00
_cell.angle_gamma   90.00
#
_symmetry.space_group_name_H-M   'P 1'
#
loop_
_entity.id
_entity.type
_entity.pdbx_description
1 polymer ?
#
loop_
_entity_poly.entity_id
_entity_poly.type
_entity_poly.pdbx_seq_one_letter_code
_entity_poly.pdbx_strand_id
1 'polypeptide(L)'
;LVHSKARQHLIHRLLSHKSIKRIAGFQSSAFAAFAPKMYKFYAVTLGKLFNHHHTLQHNFRNSIFPAVSFNLGPATVALDHLDYGNFSSGMCALTALGSYNPQKSAHFILFPFRIVTEFPPGSTIIIPSACLNHGNTPIQNGETRMSIAQYAAGGLFRYVEYGFTTVKSLLSTAAGKARRVQIDMEAGERWKMGIDLFSKYSELATDVAEVYR
;
A
#
# COMPACT_ATOMS: atom_id res chain seq x y z
N LEU A 1 -13.57 6.19 10.97
CA LEU A 1 -12.72 6.10 12.18
C LEU A 1 -12.97 7.33 13.03
N VAL A 2 -13.30 7.16 14.31
CA VAL A 2 -13.47 8.29 15.24
C VAL A 2 -12.15 8.44 15.99
N HIS A 3 -11.36 9.45 15.62
CA HIS A 3 -10.15 9.83 16.35
C HIS A 3 -10.49 10.89 17.39
N SER A 4 -9.75 10.93 18.51
CA SER A 4 -9.83 12.05 19.44
C SER A 4 -9.46 13.36 18.75
N LYS A 5 -9.97 14.49 19.25
CA LYS A 5 -9.65 15.83 18.67
C LYS A 5 -8.15 16.06 18.51
N ALA A 6 -7.36 15.65 19.50
CA ALA A 6 -5.90 15.78 19.46
C ALA A 6 -5.27 14.95 18.33
N ARG A 7 -5.72 13.71 18.14
CA ARG A 7 -5.25 12.84 17.04
C ARG A 7 -5.68 13.38 15.67
N GLN A 8 -6.91 13.88 15.54
CA GLN A 8 -7.36 14.52 14.29
C GLN A 8 -6.49 15.72 13.94
N HIS A 9 -6.20 16.58 14.91
CA HIS A 9 -5.32 17.73 14.69
C HIS A 9 -3.91 17.30 14.25
N LEU A 10 -3.33 16.29 14.88
CA LEU A 10 -2.05 15.72 14.48
C LEU A 10 -2.07 15.15 13.06
N ILE A 11 -3.11 14.37 12.71
CA ILE A 11 -3.29 13.81 11.36
C ILE A 11 -3.36 14.94 10.33
N HIS A 12 -4.16 15.98 10.55
CA HIS A 12 -4.25 17.11 9.63
C HIS A 12 -2.90 17.84 9.48
N ARG A 13 -2.14 18.01 10.57
CA ARG A 13 -0.78 18.57 10.50
C ARG A 13 0.16 17.70 9.67
N LEU A 14 0.15 16.39 9.86
CA LEU A 14 0.99 15.46 9.10
C LEU A 14 0.60 15.44 7.62
N LEU A 15 -0.69 15.35 7.29
CA LEU A 15 -1.18 15.35 5.91
C LEU A 15 -0.89 16.67 5.17
N SER A 16 -0.85 17.79 5.89
CA SER A 16 -0.52 19.10 5.31
C SER A 16 0.98 19.40 5.22
N HIS A 17 1.82 18.69 5.98
CA HIS A 17 3.26 18.97 6.10
C HIS A 17 4.02 18.70 4.79
N LYS A 18 4.86 19.67 4.38
CA LYS A 18 5.58 19.64 3.10
C LYS A 18 6.48 18.42 2.94
N SER A 19 7.25 18.05 3.96
CA SER A 19 8.15 16.88 3.90
C SER A 19 7.38 15.57 3.80
N ILE A 20 6.21 15.47 4.45
CA ILE A 20 5.37 14.26 4.41
C ILE A 20 4.76 14.11 3.01
N LYS A 21 4.26 15.20 2.42
CA LYS A 21 3.79 15.21 1.03
C LYS A 21 4.88 14.78 0.04
N ARG A 22 6.13 15.18 0.27
CA ARG A 22 7.28 14.75 -0.55
C ARG A 22 7.55 13.25 -0.43
N ILE A 23 7.54 12.72 0.79
CA ILE A 23 7.66 11.26 1.02
C ILE A 23 6.53 10.52 0.29
N ALA A 24 5.29 10.96 0.45
CA ALA A 24 4.14 10.32 -0.17
C ALA A 24 4.20 10.35 -1.72
N GLY A 25 4.66 11.47 -2.29
CA GLY A 25 4.89 11.60 -3.72
C GLY A 25 6.02 10.72 -4.23
N PHE A 26 7.11 10.63 -3.48
CA PHE A 26 8.23 9.74 -3.81
C PHE A 26 7.79 8.27 -3.77
N GLN A 27 7.08 7.85 -2.72
CA GLN A 27 6.51 6.51 -2.60
C GLN A 27 5.62 6.16 -3.81
N SER A 28 4.74 7.07 -4.20
CA SER A 28 3.88 6.89 -5.37
C SER A 28 4.66 6.84 -6.68
N SER A 29 5.70 7.66 -6.84
CA SER A 29 6.51 7.72 -8.06
C SER A 29 7.39 6.48 -8.21
N ALA A 30 7.97 6.02 -7.10
CA ALA A 30 8.73 4.77 -7.07
C ALA A 30 7.82 3.57 -7.39
N PHE A 31 6.57 3.56 -6.91
CA PHE A 31 5.59 2.54 -7.31
C PHE A 31 5.32 2.57 -8.83
N ALA A 32 5.09 3.75 -9.41
CA ALA A 32 4.93 3.89 -10.86
C ALA A 32 6.16 3.40 -11.65
N ALA A 33 7.37 3.68 -11.16
CA ALA A 33 8.62 3.32 -11.83
C ALA A 33 8.94 1.82 -11.78
N PHE A 34 8.59 1.13 -10.69
CA PHE A 34 8.99 -0.28 -10.49
C PHE A 34 7.85 -1.29 -10.67
N ALA A 35 6.59 -0.86 -10.66
CA ALA A 35 5.44 -1.72 -10.96
C ALA A 35 4.36 -0.94 -11.77
N PRO A 36 4.70 -0.46 -12.97
CA PRO A 36 3.86 0.43 -13.77
C PRO A 36 2.49 -0.15 -14.14
N LYS A 37 2.42 -1.44 -14.52
CA LYS A 37 1.15 -2.11 -14.85
C LYS A 37 0.20 -2.16 -13.65
N MET A 38 0.72 -2.51 -12.48
CA MET A 38 -0.02 -2.46 -11.21
C MET A 38 -0.43 -1.03 -10.83
N TYR A 39 0.46 -0.05 -11.04
CA TYR A 39 0.15 1.36 -10.81
C TYR A 39 -1.02 1.84 -11.68
N LYS A 40 -1.02 1.48 -12.97
CA LYS A 40 -2.11 1.79 -13.91
C LYS A 40 -3.43 1.11 -13.49
N PHE A 41 -3.37 -0.13 -13.03
CA PHE A 41 -4.53 -0.83 -12.46
C PHE A 41 -5.10 -0.08 -11.24
N TYR A 42 -4.24 0.42 -10.35
CA TYR A 42 -4.65 1.27 -9.23
C TYR A 42 -5.31 2.57 -9.72
N ALA A 43 -4.68 3.28 -10.66
CA ALA A 43 -5.17 4.55 -11.18
C ALA A 43 -6.58 4.40 -11.79
N VAL A 44 -6.79 3.38 -12.62
CA VAL A 44 -8.10 3.10 -13.22
C VAL A 44 -9.13 2.71 -12.15
N THR A 45 -8.79 1.79 -11.26
CA THR A 45 -9.77 1.23 -10.32
C THR A 45 -10.13 2.23 -9.21
N LEU A 46 -9.13 2.87 -8.60
CA LEU A 46 -9.37 3.89 -7.58
C LEU A 46 -9.96 5.16 -8.20
N GLY A 47 -9.59 5.52 -9.45
CA GLY A 47 -10.24 6.61 -10.17
C GLY A 47 -11.75 6.42 -10.30
N LYS A 48 -12.20 5.21 -10.65
CA LYS A 48 -13.64 4.86 -10.64
C LYS A 48 -14.28 5.04 -9.25
N LEU A 49 -13.58 4.66 -8.18
CA LEU A 49 -14.06 4.81 -6.80
C LEU A 49 -14.26 6.28 -6.43
N PHE A 50 -13.27 7.14 -6.66
CA PHE A 50 -13.34 8.56 -6.32
C PHE A 50 -14.34 9.31 -7.20
N ASN A 51 -14.52 8.89 -8.46
CA ASN A 51 -15.56 9.43 -9.34
C ASN A 51 -16.97 9.02 -8.89
N HIS A 52 -17.14 7.81 -8.36
CA HIS A 52 -18.45 7.36 -7.86
C HIS A 52 -18.82 8.00 -6.51
N HIS A 53 -17.83 8.27 -5.66
CA HIS A 53 -18.04 8.87 -4.34
C HIS A 53 -17.30 10.19 -4.18
N HIS A 54 -17.95 11.28 -4.61
CA HIS A 54 -17.39 12.64 -4.57
C HIS A 54 -17.04 13.18 -3.18
N THR A 55 -17.53 12.54 -2.11
CA THR A 55 -17.20 12.92 -0.73
C THR A 55 -15.89 12.31 -0.22
N LEU A 56 -15.33 11.32 -0.94
CA LEU A 56 -14.04 10.74 -0.58
C LEU A 56 -12.92 11.74 -0.80
N GLN A 57 -11.93 11.71 0.09
CA GLN A 57 -10.77 12.60 0.03
C GLN A 57 -9.48 11.80 -0.10
N HIS A 58 -8.59 12.26 -0.97
CA HIS A 58 -7.23 11.74 -1.01
C HIS A 58 -6.44 12.27 0.19
N ASN A 59 -5.64 11.40 0.82
CA ASN A 59 -4.67 11.82 1.85
C ASN A 59 -3.65 12.80 1.26
N PHE A 60 -3.16 12.51 0.06
CA PHE A 60 -2.21 13.33 -0.67
C PHE A 60 -2.58 13.38 -2.16
N ARG A 61 -2.64 14.58 -2.74
CA ARG A 61 -2.97 14.76 -4.17
C ARG A 61 -1.90 14.21 -5.11
N ASN A 62 -0.68 14.03 -4.63
CA ASN A 62 0.46 13.53 -5.40
C ASN A 62 0.77 12.05 -5.10
N SER A 63 -0.18 11.29 -4.55
CA SER A 63 0.02 9.87 -4.26
C SER A 63 -1.16 9.02 -4.71
N ILE A 64 -0.87 7.87 -5.32
CA ILE A 64 -1.87 6.91 -5.79
C ILE A 64 -2.56 6.16 -4.65
N PHE A 65 -1.92 6.09 -3.47
CA PHE A 65 -2.41 5.29 -2.37
C PHE A 65 -3.57 5.96 -1.63
N PRO A 66 -4.68 5.25 -1.38
CA PRO A 66 -5.86 5.79 -0.70
C PRO A 66 -5.69 5.81 0.84
N ALA A 67 -4.70 5.11 1.40
CA ALA A 67 -4.45 5.04 2.83
C ALA A 67 -3.00 5.37 3.19
N VAL A 68 -2.81 5.89 4.41
CA VAL A 68 -1.50 6.15 5.01
C VAL A 68 -1.54 5.84 6.51
N SER A 69 -0.48 5.24 7.03
CA SER A 69 -0.22 5.08 8.46
C SER A 69 1.05 5.83 8.85
N PHE A 70 0.99 6.54 9.98
CA PHE A 70 2.14 7.21 10.58
C PHE A 70 2.51 6.48 11.87
N ASN A 71 3.65 5.79 11.87
CA ASN A 71 4.17 5.12 13.04
C ASN A 71 5.16 6.06 13.74
N LEU A 72 4.70 6.71 14.82
CA LEU A 72 5.34 7.88 15.42
C LEU A 72 6.39 7.57 16.49
N GLY A 73 6.84 6.31 16.61
CA GLY A 73 7.96 5.96 17.48
C GLY A 73 7.67 6.12 18.98
N PRO A 74 8.72 6.33 19.81
CA PRO A 74 10.13 6.49 19.43
C PRO A 74 10.79 5.17 18.98
N ALA A 75 10.23 4.01 19.33
CA ALA A 75 10.74 2.70 18.95
C ALA A 75 9.68 1.92 18.16
N THR A 76 9.53 2.23 16.87
CA THR A 76 8.59 1.49 16.01
C THR A 76 9.21 0.15 15.63
N VAL A 77 8.71 -0.94 16.22
CA VAL A 77 9.03 -2.33 15.85
C VAL A 77 7.82 -2.98 15.22
N ALA A 78 8.00 -3.70 14.11
CA ALA A 78 6.97 -4.55 13.53
C ALA A 78 7.40 -6.01 13.63
N LEU A 79 6.60 -6.81 14.33
CA LEU A 79 6.79 -8.26 14.42
C LEU A 79 6.46 -8.93 13.08
N ASP A 80 6.68 -10.24 12.96
CA ASP A 80 6.25 -11.01 11.79
C ASP A 80 4.75 -10.85 11.57
N HIS A 81 4.38 -10.31 10.41
CA HIS A 81 2.99 -10.13 10.02
C HIS A 81 2.80 -10.07 8.51
N LEU A 82 1.54 -10.17 8.12
CA LEU A 82 1.02 -9.80 6.81
C LEU A 82 0.04 -8.64 6.98
N ASP A 83 0.05 -7.72 6.01
CA ASP A 83 -1.02 -6.74 5.88
C ASP A 83 -2.22 -7.37 5.15
N TYR A 84 -2.83 -8.40 5.73
CA TYR A 84 -3.86 -9.24 5.07
C TYR A 84 -5.07 -8.46 4.54
N GLY A 85 -5.32 -7.24 5.04
CA GLY A 85 -6.39 -6.36 4.56
C GLY A 85 -6.06 -5.63 3.25
N ASN A 86 -4.79 -5.56 2.87
CA ASN A 86 -4.33 -4.91 1.65
C ASN A 86 -4.70 -5.73 0.40
N PHE A 87 -4.62 -5.10 -0.76
CA PHE A 87 -4.78 -5.79 -2.03
C PHE A 87 -3.66 -6.83 -2.19
N SER A 88 -4.02 -8.08 -2.49
CA SER A 88 -3.12 -9.24 -2.36
C SER A 88 -1.87 -9.16 -3.23
N SER A 89 -2.03 -8.79 -4.50
CA SER A 89 -0.92 -8.49 -5.42
C SER A 89 -0.46 -7.04 -5.35
N GLY A 90 -1.14 -6.23 -4.54
CA GLY A 90 -0.94 -4.80 -4.44
C GLY A 90 0.34 -4.42 -3.71
N MET A 91 0.88 -3.25 -4.06
CA MET A 91 2.07 -2.72 -3.41
C MET A 91 1.73 -1.91 -2.16
N CYS A 92 2.63 -1.96 -1.17
CA CYS A 92 2.72 -1.07 -0.03
C CYS A 92 4.09 -0.40 -0.07
N ALA A 93 4.13 0.91 0.21
CA ALA A 93 5.36 1.67 0.26
C ALA A 93 5.64 2.10 1.69
N LEU A 94 6.82 1.77 2.22
CA LEU A 94 7.25 2.12 3.58
C LEU A 94 8.48 3.01 3.51
N THR A 95 8.47 4.12 4.23
CA THR A 95 9.66 4.98 4.40
C THR A 95 10.07 4.95 5.86
N ALA A 96 11.31 4.54 6.13
CA ALA A 96 11.85 4.56 7.49
C ALA A 96 12.29 5.97 7.86
N LEU A 97 12.11 6.34 9.13
CA LEU A 97 12.46 7.65 9.68
C LEU A 97 13.10 7.48 11.06
N GLY A 98 13.73 8.53 11.55
CA GLY A 98 14.36 8.56 12.87
C GLY A 98 15.88 8.64 12.77
N SER A 99 16.55 8.31 13.87
CA SER A 99 18.01 8.34 14.01
C SER A 99 18.45 7.01 14.63
N TYR A 100 19.02 6.15 13.78
CA TYR A 100 19.55 4.84 14.16
C TYR A 100 20.67 4.45 13.17
N ASN A 101 21.50 3.49 13.56
CA ASN A 101 22.51 2.91 12.68
C ASN A 101 21.92 1.70 11.91
N PRO A 102 21.65 1.82 10.60
CA PRO A 102 21.05 0.74 9.82
C PRO A 102 21.96 -0.47 9.62
N GLN A 103 23.26 -0.38 9.92
CA GLN A 103 24.15 -1.55 9.94
C GLN A 103 23.98 -2.37 11.22
N LYS A 104 23.46 -1.78 12.30
CA LYS A 104 23.37 -2.41 13.62
C LYS A 104 21.95 -2.73 14.07
N SER A 105 20.95 -2.03 13.55
CA SER A 105 19.58 -2.14 14.05
C SER A 105 18.55 -1.82 12.97
N ALA A 106 17.26 -2.02 13.31
CA ALA A 106 16.12 -1.67 12.45
C ALA A 106 16.13 -2.31 11.04
N HIS A 107 16.84 -3.41 10.87
CA HIS A 107 16.89 -4.17 9.63
C HIS A 107 15.49 -4.60 9.21
N PHE A 108 15.25 -4.59 7.90
CA PHE A 108 14.00 -5.10 7.36
C PHE A 108 14.12 -6.61 7.13
N ILE A 109 13.08 -7.34 7.50
CA ILE A 109 13.05 -8.81 7.41
C ILE A 109 12.00 -9.22 6.40
N LEU A 110 12.39 -10.08 5.46
CA LEU A 110 11.50 -10.80 4.55
C LEU A 110 11.55 -12.29 4.92
N PHE A 111 10.65 -12.71 5.81
CA PHE A 111 10.71 -14.04 6.44
C PHE A 111 10.69 -15.21 5.45
N PRO A 112 9.80 -15.24 4.43
CA PRO A 112 9.73 -16.37 3.51
C PRO A 112 10.99 -16.53 2.66
N PHE A 113 11.70 -15.42 2.40
CA PHE A 113 12.92 -15.41 1.61
C PHE A 113 14.18 -15.57 2.45
N ARG A 114 14.05 -15.57 3.80
CA ARG A 114 15.19 -15.58 4.73
C ARG A 114 16.18 -14.44 4.46
N ILE A 115 15.66 -13.29 4.02
CA ILE A 115 16.46 -12.09 3.75
C ILE A 115 16.31 -11.14 4.94
N VAL A 116 17.44 -10.69 5.45
CA VAL A 116 17.55 -9.55 6.36
C VAL A 116 18.39 -8.51 5.66
N THR A 117 17.89 -7.28 5.56
CA THR A 117 18.56 -6.21 4.82
C THR A 117 18.58 -4.92 5.62
N GLU A 118 19.64 -4.14 5.43
CA GLU A 118 19.74 -2.80 6.00
C GLU A 118 18.62 -1.93 5.46
N PHE A 119 17.93 -1.20 6.35
CA PHE A 119 16.87 -0.28 5.96
C PHE A 119 17.19 1.11 6.51
N PRO A 120 17.96 1.95 5.78
CA PRO A 120 18.41 3.25 6.26
C PRO A 120 17.28 4.24 6.57
N PRO A 121 17.44 5.13 7.57
CA PRO A 121 16.54 6.25 7.76
C PRO A 121 16.47 7.12 6.48
N GLY A 122 15.27 7.51 6.08
CA GLY A 122 15.00 8.27 4.87
C GLY A 122 14.88 7.43 3.59
N SER A 123 15.15 6.13 3.64
CA SER A 123 14.96 5.22 2.50
C SER A 123 13.52 4.67 2.43
N THR A 124 13.12 4.26 1.23
CA THR A 124 11.80 3.67 0.96
C THR A 124 11.95 2.26 0.42
N ILE A 125 11.12 1.34 0.92
CA ILE A 125 10.93 0.01 0.34
C ILE A 125 9.50 -0.16 -0.16
N ILE A 126 9.34 -0.87 -1.28
CA ILE A 126 8.05 -1.22 -1.86
C ILE A 126 7.92 -2.73 -1.88
N ILE A 127 6.87 -3.26 -1.28
CA ILE A 127 6.63 -4.70 -1.19
C ILE A 127 5.15 -5.06 -1.38
N PRO A 128 4.85 -6.28 -1.83
CA PRO A 128 3.48 -6.81 -1.80
C PRO A 128 3.13 -7.29 -0.38
N SER A 129 2.88 -6.33 0.52
CA SER A 129 2.82 -6.58 1.97
C SER A 129 1.67 -7.49 2.44
N ALA A 130 0.65 -7.69 1.58
CA ALA A 130 -0.46 -8.61 1.83
C ALA A 130 -0.10 -10.09 1.64
N CYS A 131 0.94 -10.39 0.86
CA CYS A 131 1.36 -11.77 0.56
C CYS A 131 2.82 -12.07 0.93
N LEU A 132 3.52 -11.11 1.54
CA LEU A 132 4.92 -11.25 1.93
C LEU A 132 5.07 -10.98 3.43
N ASN A 133 5.26 -12.04 4.21
CA ASN A 133 5.53 -11.93 5.64
C ASN A 133 6.78 -11.09 5.88
N HIS A 134 6.65 -10.05 6.68
CA HIS A 134 7.73 -9.09 6.90
C HIS A 134 7.69 -8.50 8.31
N GLY A 135 8.78 -7.84 8.68
CA GLY A 135 8.95 -7.20 9.98
C GLY A 135 10.23 -6.36 10.02
N ASN A 136 10.61 -5.91 11.21
CA ASN A 136 11.91 -5.29 11.42
C ASN A 136 12.52 -5.66 12.76
N THR A 137 13.85 -5.64 12.82
CA THR A 137 14.58 -5.90 14.06
C THR A 137 14.42 -4.74 15.05
N PRO A 138 14.63 -4.99 16.35
CA PRO A 138 14.67 -3.93 17.36
C PRO A 138 15.72 -2.84 17.08
N ILE A 139 15.60 -1.72 17.79
CA ILE A 139 16.59 -0.63 17.80
C ILE A 139 17.48 -0.70 19.04
N GLN A 140 18.66 -0.07 18.98
CA GLN A 140 19.58 0.06 20.12
C GLN A 140 19.08 1.10 21.12
N ASN A 141 19.57 1.05 22.36
CA ASN A 141 19.28 2.06 23.36
C ASN A 141 19.73 3.45 22.89
N GLY A 142 18.83 4.43 23.03
CA GLY A 142 19.07 5.82 22.60
C GLY A 142 18.76 6.10 21.13
N GLU A 143 18.45 5.08 20.33
CA GLU A 143 18.01 5.27 18.95
C GLU A 143 16.52 5.65 18.86
N THR A 144 16.12 6.19 17.71
CA THR A 144 14.71 6.44 17.39
C THR A 144 14.36 5.88 16.02
N ARG A 145 13.19 5.27 15.91
CA ARG A 145 12.63 4.77 14.65
C ARG A 145 11.14 5.07 14.53
N MET A 146 10.80 5.66 13.40
CA MET A 146 9.46 5.97 12.93
C MET A 146 9.29 5.43 11.52
N SER A 147 8.07 5.39 11.02
CA SER A 147 7.83 5.08 9.60
C SER A 147 6.54 5.67 9.06
N ILE A 148 6.50 5.83 7.74
CA ILE A 148 5.30 6.20 6.99
C ILE A 148 5.02 5.08 6.00
N ALA A 149 3.84 4.48 6.11
CA ALA A 149 3.39 3.42 5.20
C ALA A 149 2.21 3.91 4.37
N GLN A 150 2.25 3.73 3.06
CA GLN A 150 1.13 3.98 2.15
C GLN A 150 0.69 2.68 1.49
N TYR A 151 -0.61 2.43 1.46
CA TYR A 151 -1.18 1.15 1.04
C TYR A 151 -2.62 1.30 0.54
N ALA A 152 -3.17 0.23 -0.02
CA ALA A 152 -4.56 0.17 -0.46
C ALA A 152 -5.22 -1.13 0.01
N ALA A 153 -6.38 -0.99 0.65
CA ALA A 153 -7.17 -2.13 1.09
C ALA A 153 -7.76 -2.90 -0.10
N GLY A 154 -7.65 -4.23 -0.10
CA GLY A 154 -8.18 -5.09 -1.18
C GLY A 154 -9.70 -4.99 -1.32
N GLY A 155 -10.39 -4.64 -0.23
CA GLY A 155 -11.83 -4.39 -0.22
C GLY A 155 -12.27 -3.25 -1.14
N LEU A 156 -11.41 -2.24 -1.38
CA LEU A 156 -11.72 -1.13 -2.28
C LEU A 156 -11.82 -1.62 -3.73
N PHE A 157 -10.88 -2.45 -4.16
CA PHE A 157 -10.85 -3.02 -5.50
C PHE A 157 -12.05 -3.94 -5.74
N ARG A 158 -12.33 -4.85 -4.80
CA ARG A 158 -13.51 -5.72 -4.87
C ARG A 158 -14.81 -4.92 -4.89
N TYR A 159 -14.91 -3.85 -4.11
CA TYR A 159 -16.10 -3.00 -4.09
C TYR A 159 -16.36 -2.35 -5.45
N VAL A 160 -15.31 -1.87 -6.13
CA VAL A 160 -15.43 -1.33 -7.50
C VAL A 160 -15.82 -2.43 -8.49
N GLU A 161 -15.18 -3.60 -8.46
CA GLU A 161 -15.50 -4.72 -9.35
C GLU A 161 -16.95 -5.21 -9.16
N TYR A 162 -17.43 -5.26 -7.92
CA TYR A 162 -18.83 -5.55 -7.59
C TYR A 162 -19.80 -4.42 -7.96
N GLY A 163 -19.36 -3.38 -8.68
CA GLY A 163 -20.21 -2.25 -9.09
C GLY A 163 -20.70 -1.46 -7.89
N PHE A 164 -19.79 -1.10 -6.99
CA PHE A 164 -20.05 -0.27 -5.82
C PHE A 164 -21.10 -0.85 -4.87
N THR A 165 -21.12 -2.18 -4.75
CA THR A 165 -22.04 -2.92 -3.89
C THR A 165 -21.28 -3.76 -2.87
N THR A 166 -21.78 -3.77 -1.63
CA THR A 166 -21.20 -4.59 -0.56
C THR A 166 -21.45 -6.08 -0.82
N VAL A 167 -20.55 -6.96 -0.37
CA VAL A 167 -20.74 -8.42 -0.49
C VAL A 167 -22.07 -8.85 0.11
N LYS A 168 -22.44 -8.31 1.28
CA LYS A 168 -23.72 -8.61 1.94
C LYS A 168 -24.92 -8.31 1.01
N SER A 169 -24.90 -7.17 0.33
CA SER A 169 -25.98 -6.79 -0.59
C SER A 169 -25.94 -7.57 -1.89
N LEU A 170 -24.74 -7.93 -2.37
CA LEU A 170 -24.59 -8.76 -3.57
C LEU A 170 -25.15 -10.17 -3.33
N LEU A 171 -24.94 -10.73 -2.15
CA LEU A 171 -25.40 -12.08 -1.80
C LEU A 171 -26.90 -12.17 -1.46
N SER A 172 -27.62 -11.04 -1.34
CA SER A 172 -29.06 -11.05 -1.00
C SER A 172 -29.95 -11.45 -2.17
N THR A 173 -29.43 -11.52 -3.40
CA THR A 173 -30.19 -11.87 -4.61
C THR A 173 -29.52 -13.01 -5.39
N ALA A 174 -30.29 -13.80 -6.14
CA ALA A 174 -29.75 -14.86 -7.00
C ALA A 174 -28.84 -14.28 -8.10
N ALA A 175 -29.25 -13.16 -8.71
CA ALA A 175 -28.46 -12.47 -9.73
C ALA A 175 -27.12 -11.96 -9.17
N GLY A 176 -27.11 -11.39 -7.95
CA GLY A 176 -25.88 -10.94 -7.31
C GLY A 176 -24.95 -12.10 -6.92
N LYS A 177 -25.50 -13.24 -6.46
CA LYS A 177 -24.71 -14.47 -6.27
C LYS A 177 -24.03 -14.93 -7.56
N ALA A 178 -24.77 -14.99 -8.67
CA ALA A 178 -24.21 -15.35 -9.98
C ALA A 178 -23.12 -14.37 -10.44
N ARG A 179 -23.37 -13.06 -10.29
CA ARG A 179 -22.41 -12.01 -10.60
C ARG A 179 -21.13 -12.12 -9.77
N ARG A 180 -21.23 -12.46 -8.48
CA ARG A 180 -20.06 -12.68 -7.63
C ARG A 180 -19.19 -13.81 -8.16
N VAL A 181 -19.77 -14.95 -8.54
CA VAL A 181 -19.03 -16.09 -9.08
C VAL A 181 -18.26 -15.68 -10.34
N GLN A 182 -18.89 -14.90 -11.23
CA GLN A 182 -18.22 -14.40 -12.43
C GLN A 182 -17.04 -13.46 -12.12
N ILE A 183 -17.16 -12.61 -11.09
CA ILE A 183 -16.12 -11.63 -10.72
C ILE A 183 -15.00 -12.25 -9.88
N ASP A 184 -15.34 -13.13 -8.94
CA ASP A 184 -14.37 -13.81 -8.08
C ASP A 184 -13.58 -14.87 -8.86
N MET A 185 -14.14 -15.34 -9.98
CA MET A 185 -13.56 -16.35 -10.86
C MET A 185 -13.27 -17.67 -10.11
N GLU A 186 -12.70 -18.62 -10.82
CA GLU A 186 -12.23 -19.87 -10.21
C GLU A 186 -10.97 -19.63 -9.36
N ALA A 187 -10.71 -20.57 -8.45
CA ALA A 187 -9.53 -20.52 -7.59
C ALA A 187 -8.25 -20.46 -8.44
N GLY A 188 -7.40 -19.46 -8.18
CA GLY A 188 -6.12 -19.27 -8.87
C GLY A 188 -6.16 -18.26 -10.02
N GLU A 189 -7.32 -18.00 -10.63
CA GLU A 189 -7.40 -17.04 -11.76
C GLU A 189 -7.03 -15.62 -11.33
N ARG A 190 -7.55 -15.17 -10.18
CA ARG A 190 -7.19 -13.86 -9.62
C ARG A 190 -5.71 -13.75 -9.24
N TRP A 191 -5.07 -14.88 -8.90
CA TRP A 191 -3.63 -14.90 -8.66
C TRP A 191 -2.85 -14.69 -9.96
N LYS A 192 -3.23 -15.36 -11.05
CA LYS A 192 -2.62 -15.16 -12.37
C LYS A 192 -2.77 -13.72 -12.83
N MET A 193 -3.98 -13.14 -12.73
CA MET A 193 -4.21 -11.73 -13.03
C MET A 193 -3.32 -10.79 -12.21
N GLY A 194 -3.16 -11.07 -10.91
CA GLY A 194 -2.28 -10.30 -10.04
C GLY A 194 -0.81 -10.38 -10.45
N ILE A 195 -0.34 -11.56 -10.86
CA ILE A 195 1.03 -11.80 -11.36
C ILE A 195 1.23 -11.10 -12.71
N ASP A 196 0.24 -11.12 -13.60
CA ASP A 196 0.32 -10.48 -14.91
C ASP A 196 0.44 -8.95 -14.82
N LEU A 197 0.10 -8.36 -13.67
CA LEU A 197 0.30 -6.93 -13.39
C LEU A 197 1.73 -6.58 -12.94
N PHE A 198 2.63 -7.56 -12.83
CA PHE A 198 4.06 -7.31 -12.70
C PHE A 198 4.69 -7.19 -14.09
N SER A 199 5.56 -6.20 -14.25
CA SER A 199 6.35 -6.03 -15.46
C SER A 199 7.46 -7.08 -15.50
N LYS A 200 7.72 -7.65 -16.68
CA LYS A 200 8.98 -8.34 -16.90
C LYS A 200 10.10 -7.32 -17.02
N TYR A 201 11.32 -7.70 -16.64
CA TYR A 201 12.48 -6.81 -16.73
C TYR A 201 12.68 -6.24 -18.15
N SER A 202 12.50 -7.06 -19.19
CA SER A 202 12.61 -6.65 -20.60
C SER A 202 11.52 -5.68 -21.06
N GLU A 203 10.39 -5.61 -20.36
CA GLU A 203 9.22 -4.81 -20.72
C GLU A 203 9.11 -3.52 -19.88
N LEU A 204 9.84 -3.45 -18.75
CA LEU A 204 9.70 -2.41 -17.73
C LEU A 204 9.81 -0.98 -18.29
N ALA A 205 10.81 -0.70 -19.13
CA ALA A 205 10.99 0.64 -19.70
C ALA A 205 9.79 1.08 -20.55
N THR A 206 9.23 0.16 -21.34
CA THR A 206 8.04 0.41 -22.15
C THR A 206 6.82 0.62 -21.26
N ASP A 207 6.62 -0.24 -20.26
CA ASP A 207 5.49 -0.15 -19.34
C ASP A 207 5.52 1.17 -18.53
N VAL A 208 6.70 1.61 -18.08
CA VAL A 208 6.86 2.89 -17.37
C VAL A 208 6.48 4.06 -18.27
N ALA A 209 6.88 4.03 -19.55
CA ALA A 209 6.52 5.08 -20.50
C ALA A 209 4.99 5.20 -20.67
N GLU A 210 4.24 4.10 -20.59
CA GLU A 210 2.77 4.14 -20.66
C GLU A 210 2.09 4.80 -19.46
N VAL A 211 2.75 4.86 -18.29
CA VAL A 211 2.17 5.52 -17.11
C VAL A 211 2.13 7.04 -17.27
N TYR A 212 3.06 7.60 -18.06
CA TYR A 212 3.24 9.04 -18.23
C TYR A 212 2.79 9.58 -19.59
N ARG A 213 2.17 8.74 -20.44
CA ARG A 213 1.48 9.15 -21.66
C ARG A 213 0.07 9.63 -21.35
#